data_AF-A0A7Y2GML9-F1
#
_entry.id   AF-A0A7Y2GML9-F1
#
_cell.length_a   1.000
_cell.length_b   1.000
_cell.length_c   1.000
_cell.angle_alpha   90.00
_cell.angle_beta   90.00
_cell.angle_gamma   90.00
#
_symmetry.space_group_name_H-M   'P 1'
#
loop_
_entity.id
_entity.type
_entity.pdbx_description
1 polymer ?
#
loop_
_entity_poly.entity_id
_entity_poly.type
_entity_poly.pdbx_seq_one_letter_code
_entity_poly.pdbx_strand_id
1 'polypeptide(L)'
;MKNLGLTLIALLIFACSDNDDSLTTDIPELEVTWWLVEQYADPGDGSGDFTGVDSEKTIQFLQNGIFRSNGRLCNLNTITGPNSSGKYVLNDTLTKFSFDNY
;
A
#
# COMPACT_ATOMS: atom_id res chain seq x y z
N MET A 1 -18.67 16.60 -52.56
CA MET A 1 -18.77 15.78 -51.34
C MET A 1 -17.70 14.67 -51.31
N LYS A 2 -16.42 15.00 -51.47
CA LYS A 2 -15.31 14.02 -51.36
C LYS A 2 -14.36 14.31 -50.20
N ASN A 3 -14.46 15.50 -49.61
CA ASN A 3 -13.56 15.96 -48.56
C ASN A 3 -14.11 15.68 -47.15
N LEU A 4 -15.37 15.23 -47.04
CA LEU A 4 -16.04 15.00 -45.75
C LEU A 4 -15.49 13.76 -45.02
N GLY A 5 -15.06 12.73 -45.75
CA GLY A 5 -14.43 11.54 -45.16
C GLY A 5 -13.06 11.84 -44.54
N LEU A 6 -12.30 12.77 -45.12
CA LEU A 6 -10.98 13.15 -44.63
C LEU A 6 -11.07 13.93 -43.31
N THR A 7 -12.13 14.75 -43.14
CA THR A 7 -12.37 15.53 -41.92
C THR A 7 -12.76 14.65 -40.73
N LEU A 8 -13.47 13.54 -40.98
CA LEU A 8 -13.90 12.61 -39.92
C LEU A 8 -12.73 11.78 -39.36
N ILE A 9 -11.76 11.42 -40.20
CA ILE A 9 -10.54 10.70 -39.77
C ILE A 9 -9.60 11.58 -38.95
N ALA A 10 -9.52 12.88 -39.25
CA ALA A 10 -8.71 13.83 -38.50
C ALA A 10 -9.24 14.10 -37.07
N LEU A 11 -10.52 13.86 -36.80
CA LEU A 11 -11.11 14.01 -35.46
C LEU A 11 -10.82 12.81 -34.54
N LEU A 12 -10.54 11.63 -35.10
CA LEU A 12 -10.27 10.42 -34.32
C LEU A 12 -8.86 10.39 -33.71
N ILE A 13 -7.90 11.13 -34.28
CA ILE A 13 -6.51 11.19 -33.79
C ILE A 13 -6.30 12.12 -32.59
N PHE A 14 -7.27 12.98 -32.26
CA PHE A 14 -7.24 13.85 -31.06
C PHE A 14 -8.00 13.26 -29.86
N ALA A 15 -8.56 12.05 -29.98
CA ALA A 15 -9.37 11.44 -28.92
C ALA A 15 -8.54 10.73 -27.83
N CYS A 16 -7.24 10.50 -28.06
CA CYS A 16 -6.31 10.11 -27.00
C CYS A 16 -5.72 11.38 -26.37
N SER A 17 -6.49 11.95 -25.44
CA SER A 17 -5.92 12.71 -24.34
C SER A 17 -5.47 11.68 -23.32
N ASP A 18 -4.16 11.44 -23.19
CA ASP A 18 -3.66 10.85 -21.95
C ASP A 18 -4.02 11.86 -20.87
N ASN A 19 -5.16 11.65 -20.22
CA ASN A 19 -5.32 12.12 -18.87
C ASN A 19 -4.33 11.27 -18.08
N ASP A 20 -3.11 11.76 -17.98
CA ASP A 20 -2.36 11.67 -16.74
C ASP A 20 -3.25 12.37 -15.70
N ASP A 21 -4.29 11.66 -15.26
CA ASP A 21 -4.91 11.88 -13.98
C ASP A 21 -3.74 11.68 -13.02
N SER A 22 -3.01 12.76 -12.78
CA SER A 22 -2.17 12.87 -11.60
C SER A 22 -3.17 12.67 -10.49
N LEU A 23 -3.24 11.41 -10.06
CA LEU A 23 -3.92 10.95 -8.88
C LEU A 23 -3.34 11.80 -7.74
N THR A 24 -3.92 12.98 -7.58
CA THR A 24 -4.09 13.64 -6.29
C THR A 24 -5.13 12.79 -5.56
N THR A 25 -4.82 11.51 -5.41
CA THR A 25 -5.51 10.67 -4.48
C THR A 25 -5.17 11.32 -3.16
N ASP A 26 -6.19 11.84 -2.48
CA ASP A 26 -6.18 12.00 -1.03
C ASP A 26 -5.95 10.60 -0.43
N ILE A 27 -4.75 10.05 -0.61
CA ILE A 27 -4.36 8.81 0.02
C ILE A 27 -4.34 9.20 1.50
N PRO A 28 -5.18 8.56 2.34
CA PRO A 28 -5.14 8.83 3.77
C PRO A 28 -3.68 8.77 4.21
N GLU A 29 -3.25 9.80 4.93
CA GLU A 29 -1.85 10.03 5.30
C GLU A 29 -1.31 8.78 5.98
N LEU A 30 -0.71 7.89 5.17
CA LEU A 30 -0.18 6.61 5.66
C LEU A 30 1.00 6.87 6.59
N GLU A 31 1.64 8.04 6.44
CA GLU A 31 2.81 8.58 7.16
C GLU A 31 2.55 8.83 8.65
N VAL A 32 2.06 7.80 9.35
CA VAL A 32 1.74 7.80 10.77
C VAL A 32 2.25 6.52 11.43
N THR A 33 2.17 6.47 12.75
CA THR A 33 2.48 5.27 13.55
C THR A 33 1.21 4.48 13.82
N TRP A 34 1.23 3.21 13.42
CA TRP A 34 0.17 2.23 13.67
C TRP A 34 0.56 1.29 14.81
N TRP A 35 -0.42 0.97 15.66
CA TRP A 35 -0.28 0.03 16.77
C TRP A 35 -0.94 -1.31 16.44
N LEU A 36 -0.31 -2.40 16.85
CA LEU A 36 -0.92 -3.72 16.77
C LEU A 36 -1.92 -3.90 17.92
N VAL A 37 -3.23 -3.91 17.59
CA VAL A 37 -4.31 -4.02 18.59
C VAL A 37 -5.00 -5.39 18.60
N GLU A 38 -4.93 -6.14 17.50
CA GLU A 38 -5.51 -7.47 17.36
C GLU A 38 -4.73 -8.33 16.36
N GLN A 39 -4.84 -9.65 16.50
CA GLN A 39 -4.26 -10.61 15.58
C GLN A 39 -5.32 -11.65 15.18
N TYR A 40 -5.45 -11.89 13.88
CA TYR A 40 -6.23 -13.00 13.34
C TYR A 40 -5.37 -14.27 13.33
N ALA A 41 -5.91 -15.37 13.87
CA ALA A 41 -5.26 -16.67 13.87
C ALA A 41 -6.23 -17.75 13.37
N ASP A 42 -5.86 -18.44 12.29
CA ASP A 42 -6.69 -19.48 11.65
C ASP A 42 -5.92 -20.79 11.58
N PRO A 43 -6.47 -21.91 12.10
CA PRO A 43 -5.89 -23.24 11.99
C PRO A 43 -5.81 -23.79 10.56
N GLY A 44 -6.46 -23.15 9.59
CA GLY A 44 -6.56 -23.56 8.19
C GLY A 44 -7.90 -24.19 7.81
N ASP A 45 -8.89 -24.18 8.71
CA ASP A 45 -10.25 -24.68 8.49
C ASP A 45 -11.27 -23.55 8.28
N GLY A 46 -10.82 -22.29 8.33
CA GLY A 46 -11.66 -21.11 8.17
C GLY A 46 -12.40 -20.70 9.44
N SER A 47 -12.06 -21.28 10.60
CA SER A 47 -12.66 -20.91 11.88
C SER A 47 -11.88 -19.81 12.63
N GLY A 48 -10.93 -19.15 11.97
CA GLY A 48 -10.11 -18.13 12.60
C GLY A 48 -10.92 -16.92 13.09
N ASP A 49 -10.38 -16.21 14.06
CA ASP A 49 -10.98 -14.99 14.60
C ASP A 49 -9.91 -13.98 15.01
N PHE A 50 -10.29 -12.71 15.08
CA PHE A 50 -9.45 -11.66 15.64
C PHE A 50 -9.48 -11.71 17.16
N THR A 51 -8.30 -11.79 17.77
CA THR A 51 -8.16 -11.67 19.22
C THR A 51 -7.36 -10.41 19.53
N GLY A 52 -7.88 -9.58 20.45
CA GLY A 52 -7.15 -8.42 20.95
C GLY A 52 -5.82 -8.81 21.58
N VAL A 53 -4.80 -7.98 21.40
CA VAL A 53 -3.45 -8.24 21.93
C VAL A 53 -3.01 -7.14 22.88
N ASP A 54 -2.29 -7.52 23.93
CA ASP A 54 -1.53 -6.57 24.75
C ASP A 54 -0.12 -6.45 24.15
N SER A 55 0.10 -5.41 23.35
CA SER A 55 1.31 -5.25 22.56
C SER A 55 1.71 -3.79 22.45
N GLU A 56 3.00 -3.53 22.62
CA GLU A 56 3.63 -2.25 22.30
C GLU A 56 4.14 -2.21 20.84
N LYS A 57 3.82 -3.21 20.02
CA LYS A 57 4.36 -3.34 18.67
C LYS A 57 3.76 -2.27 17.76
N THR A 58 4.64 -1.54 17.07
CA THR A 58 4.28 -0.45 16.18
C THR A 58 4.95 -0.61 14.82
N ILE A 59 4.28 -0.10 13.79
CA ILE A 59 4.87 0.19 12.49
C ILE A 59 4.64 1.67 12.17
N GLN A 60 5.72 2.37 11.87
CA GLN A 60 5.72 3.74 11.40
C GLN A 60 6.01 3.75 9.91
N PHE A 61 5.11 4.34 9.13
CA PHE A 61 5.39 4.69 7.74
C PHE A 61 5.90 6.13 7.71
N LEU A 62 6.93 6.35 6.90
CA LEU A 62 7.63 7.61 6.77
C LEU A 62 7.53 8.07 5.31
N GLN A 63 7.62 9.39 5.13
CA GLN A 63 7.81 9.98 3.82
C GLN A 63 8.93 9.31 3.04
N ASN A 64 8.75 9.23 1.71
CA ASN A 64 9.66 8.58 0.75
C ASN A 64 9.60 7.04 0.73
N GLY A 65 8.50 6.44 1.20
CA GLY A 65 8.28 5.01 1.05
C GLY A 65 9.16 4.15 1.96
N ILE A 66 9.48 4.64 3.16
CA ILE A 66 10.28 3.91 4.17
C ILE A 66 9.38 3.53 5.34
N PHE A 67 9.48 2.30 5.84
CA PHE A 67 8.83 1.92 7.10
C PHE A 67 9.87 1.57 8.18
N ARG A 68 9.47 1.71 9.45
CA ARG A 68 10.19 1.25 10.63
C ARG A 68 9.23 0.52 11.57
N SER A 69 9.68 -0.53 12.21
CA SER A 69 8.92 -1.28 13.20
C SER A 69 9.81 -1.60 14.40
N ASN A 70 9.25 -1.51 15.61
CA ASN A 70 9.93 -1.88 16.86
C ASN A 70 9.89 -3.41 17.14
N GLY A 71 9.58 -4.20 16.12
CA GLY A 71 9.66 -5.65 16.14
C GLY A 71 9.84 -6.22 14.73
N ARG A 72 10.03 -7.54 14.67
CA ARG A 72 10.16 -8.26 13.39
C ARG A 72 8.80 -8.37 12.70
N LEU A 73 8.73 -8.08 11.40
CA LEU A 73 7.50 -8.21 10.61
C LEU A 73 7.40 -9.53 9.84
N CYS A 74 8.52 -10.23 9.59
CA CYS A 74 8.52 -11.50 8.84
C CYS A 74 7.91 -12.68 9.61
N ASN A 75 7.63 -12.51 10.90
CA ASN A 75 6.98 -13.51 11.74
C ASN A 75 5.69 -12.90 12.29
N LEU A 76 4.62 -13.69 12.32
CA LEU A 76 3.30 -13.30 12.83
C LEU A 76 3.27 -13.31 14.37
N ASN A 77 4.15 -12.55 15.01
CA ASN A 77 4.19 -12.40 16.47
C ASN A 77 3.75 -11.00 16.90
N THR A 78 3.29 -10.93 18.14
CA THR A 78 2.78 -9.71 18.80
C THR A 78 3.84 -9.03 19.65
N ILE A 79 5.02 -9.63 19.81
CA ILE A 79 6.08 -9.12 20.67
C ILE A 79 6.91 -8.04 19.99
N THR A 80 7.39 -7.08 20.77
CA THR A 80 8.48 -6.18 20.39
C THR A 80 9.81 -6.95 20.37
N GLY A 81 10.84 -6.36 19.78
CA GLY A 81 12.15 -7.01 19.72
C GLY A 81 13.13 -6.25 18.81
N PRO A 82 14.03 -6.96 18.10
CA PRO A 82 14.88 -6.32 17.12
C PRO A 82 14.05 -5.55 16.08
N ASN A 83 14.39 -4.28 15.90
CA ASN A 83 13.71 -3.41 14.94
C ASN A 83 13.84 -3.99 13.53
N SER A 84 12.83 -3.71 12.71
CA SER A 84 12.90 -3.94 11.27
C SER A 84 12.58 -2.66 10.52
N SER A 85 13.16 -2.51 9.34
CA SER A 85 12.91 -1.39 8.44
C SER A 85 13.01 -1.85 7.00
N GLY A 86 12.50 -1.04 6.08
CA GLY A 86 12.54 -1.36 4.67
C GLY A 86 11.78 -0.33 3.87
N LYS A 87 11.43 -0.71 2.64
CA LYS A 87 10.69 0.12 1.70
C LYS A 87 9.28 -0.40 1.48
N TYR A 88 8.35 0.52 1.27
CA TYR A 88 6.99 0.26 0.84
C TYR A 88 6.67 1.08 -0.40
N VAL A 89 5.78 0.57 -1.25
CA VAL A 89 5.25 1.28 -2.41
C VAL A 89 3.76 1.45 -2.20
N LEU A 90 3.31 2.70 -2.25
CA LEU A 90 1.91 3.05 -2.17
C LEU A 90 1.31 3.09 -3.59
N ASN A 91 0.32 2.26 -3.84
CA ASN A 91 -0.63 2.40 -4.95
C ASN A 91 -2.04 2.38 -4.34
N ASP A 92 -3.10 2.25 -5.14
CA ASP A 92 -4.49 2.15 -4.64
C ASP A 92 -4.66 1.06 -3.57
N THR A 93 -3.72 0.12 -3.45
CA THR A 93 -3.59 -0.81 -2.33
C THR A 93 -2.13 -0.88 -1.85
N LEU A 94 -1.89 -1.10 -0.56
CA LEU A 94 -0.54 -1.42 -0.09
C LEU A 94 -0.20 -2.87 -0.48
N THR A 95 0.37 -3.08 -1.66
CA THR A 95 0.55 -4.42 -2.24
C THR A 95 1.91 -5.06 -1.97
N LYS A 96 2.92 -4.29 -1.53
CA LYS A 96 4.29 -4.81 -1.39
C LYS A 96 5.10 -4.15 -0.28
N PHE A 97 5.73 -5.00 0.52
CA PHE A 97 6.83 -4.64 1.42
C PHE A 97 8.14 -5.24 0.89
N SER A 98 9.24 -4.50 0.98
CA SER A 98 10.60 -5.00 0.77
C SER A 98 11.43 -4.79 2.03
N PHE A 99 12.00 -5.86 2.56
CA PHE A 99 12.94 -5.80 3.68
C PHE A 99 14.34 -5.64 3.11
N ASP A 100 14.85 -4.41 3.10
CA ASP A 100 16.25 -4.16 2.75
C ASP A 100 17.10 -4.39 4.01
N ASN A 101 18.02 -5.35 3.96
CA ASN A 101 19.07 -5.51 4.96
C ASN A 101 20.07 -4.36 4.75
N TYR A 102 20.05 -3.36 5.63
CA TYR A 102 21.16 -2.42 5.78
C TYR A 102 22.24 -3.03 6.67
#